data_AF-A0A953RJ79-F1
#
_entry.id   AF-A0A953RJ79-F1
#
_cell.length_a   1.000
_cell.length_b   1.000
_cell.length_c   1.000
_cell.angle_alpha   90.00
_cell.angle_beta   90.00
_cell.angle_gamma   90.00
#
_symmetry.space_group_name_H-M   'P 1'
#
loop_
_entity.id
_entity.type
_entity.pdbx_description
1 polymer ?
#
loop_
_entity_poly.entity_id
_entity_poly.type
_entity_poly.pdbx_seq_one_letter_code
_entity_poly.pdbx_strand_id
1 'polypeptide(L)'
;MAQEEEVLGKAYDSRLMKRLLQYLRPYKWPVGISLVSILIKAVADVLGPYLVAIEIDRYLVPVPRSTPFDSFLSANPYVGIAQIAAMYVGLIALGFLLDYLQTYFMQWAGQMVMFDLRKQIFRHLQHMHIGFYDKNPVGRLVTRVTSDV
;
A
#
# COMPACT_ATOMS: atom_id res chain seq x y z
N MET A 1 0.81 1.18 -34.61
CA MET A 1 1.57 0.22 -33.77
C MET A 1 3.00 0.69 -33.55
N ALA A 2 3.84 0.93 -34.56
CA ALA A 2 5.21 1.43 -34.34
C ALA A 2 5.31 2.89 -33.84
N GLN A 3 4.33 3.76 -34.16
CA GLN A 3 4.35 5.17 -33.73
C GLN A 3 3.87 5.39 -32.29
N GLU A 4 3.20 4.40 -31.68
CA GLU A 4 2.83 4.44 -30.25
C GLU A 4 4.03 4.07 -29.37
N GLU A 5 4.89 3.14 -29.81
CA GLU A 5 6.12 2.76 -29.11
C GLU A 5 7.19 3.88 -29.11
N GLU A 6 7.28 4.68 -30.17
CA GLU A 6 8.24 5.80 -30.25
C GLU A 6 7.87 6.99 -29.33
N VAL A 7 6.57 7.20 -29.06
CA VAL A 7 6.08 8.19 -28.08
C VAL A 7 6.27 7.69 -26.65
N LEU A 8 6.22 6.37 -26.42
CA LEU A 8 6.45 5.73 -25.13
C LEU A 8 7.88 5.91 -24.59
N GLY A 9 8.90 5.98 -25.46
CA GLY A 9 10.28 6.30 -25.07
C GLY A 9 10.44 7.72 -24.47
N LYS A 10 9.47 8.61 -24.74
CA LYS A 10 9.37 9.98 -24.20
C LYS A 10 8.24 10.16 -23.18
N ALA A 11 7.46 9.12 -22.88
CA ALA A 11 6.29 9.18 -22.00
C ALA A 11 6.68 9.24 -20.50
N TYR A 12 7.88 8.77 -20.13
CA TYR A 12 8.41 8.96 -18.79
C TYR A 12 9.23 10.25 -18.72
N ASP A 13 8.56 11.37 -18.46
CA ASP A 13 9.27 12.58 -18.05
C ASP A 13 9.65 12.47 -16.57
N SER A 14 10.89 12.04 -16.32
CA SER A 14 11.48 11.97 -14.99
C SER A 14 11.37 13.28 -14.20
N ARG A 15 11.28 14.44 -14.87
CA ARG A 15 11.07 15.75 -14.24
C ARG A 15 9.65 15.87 -13.70
N LEU A 16 8.65 15.45 -14.48
CA LEU A 16 7.25 15.40 -14.03
C LEU A 16 7.08 14.40 -12.89
N MET A 17 7.69 13.22 -13.00
CA MET A 17 7.65 12.22 -11.93
C MET A 17 8.28 12.74 -10.64
N LYS A 18 9.46 13.38 -10.72
CA LYS A 18 10.12 14.01 -9.58
C LYS A 18 9.26 15.12 -8.96
N ARG A 19 8.53 15.87 -9.79
CA ARG A 19 7.59 16.90 -9.31
C ARG A 19 6.39 16.26 -8.59
N LEU A 20 5.82 15.18 -9.10
CA LEU A 20 4.74 14.43 -8.40
C LEU A 20 5.23 13.87 -7.07
N LEU A 21 6.43 13.26 -7.04
CA LEU A 21 7.05 12.78 -5.81
C LEU A 21 7.36 13.91 -4.81
N GLN A 22 7.53 15.16 -5.26
CA GLN A 22 7.66 16.30 -4.35
C GLN A 22 6.35 16.62 -3.62
N TYR A 23 5.17 16.40 -4.21
CA TYR A 23 3.90 16.56 -3.49
C TYR A 23 3.69 15.51 -2.39
N LEU A 24 4.40 14.37 -2.46
CA LEU A 24 4.40 13.37 -1.39
C LEU A 24 5.31 13.76 -0.20
N ARG A 25 6.25 14.71 -0.37
CA ARG A 25 7.19 15.12 0.70
C ARG A 25 6.53 15.54 2.03
N PRO A 26 5.43 16.32 2.04
CA PRO A 26 4.74 16.69 3.27
C PRO A 26 4.12 15.46 3.97
N TYR A 27 3.78 14.43 3.20
CA TYR A 27 3.09 13.21 3.66
C TYR A 27 4.02 11.99 3.79
N LYS A 28 5.33 12.23 3.93
CA LYS A 28 6.34 11.16 4.04
C LYS A 28 6.13 10.21 5.22
N TRP A 29 5.49 10.68 6.31
CA TRP A 29 5.22 9.86 7.50
C TRP A 29 4.14 8.80 7.22
N PRO A 30 2.93 9.14 6.76
CA PRO A 30 1.93 8.15 6.35
C PRO A 30 2.46 7.16 5.30
N VAL A 31 3.21 7.66 4.31
CA VAL A 31 3.81 6.83 3.25
C VAL A 31 4.90 5.91 3.83
N GLY A 32 5.70 6.41 4.77
CA GLY A 32 6.69 5.59 5.47
C GLY A 32 6.05 4.50 6.32
N ILE A 33 4.97 4.83 7.04
CA ILE A 33 4.21 3.86 7.83
C ILE A 33 3.60 2.79 6.93
N SER A 34 2.96 3.18 5.82
CA SER A 34 2.38 2.22 4.88
C SER A 34 3.45 1.32 4.25
N LEU A 35 4.63 1.86 3.93
CA LEU A 35 5.78 1.09 3.43
C LEU A 35 6.32 0.10 4.46
N VAL A 36 6.42 0.50 5.73
CA VAL A 36 6.85 -0.42 6.79
C VAL A 36 5.80 -1.50 7.05
N SER A 37 4.52 -1.12 7.11
CA SER A 37 3.42 -2.07 7.30
C SER A 37 3.35 -3.13 6.20
N ILE A 38 3.53 -2.76 4.92
CA ILE A 38 3.52 -3.74 3.83
C ILE A 38 4.72 -4.70 3.90
N LEU A 39 5.89 -4.22 4.33
CA LEU A 39 7.07 -5.07 4.50
C LEU A 39 6.87 -6.07 5.64
N ILE A 40 6.36 -5.62 6.79
CA ILE A 40 6.09 -6.51 7.93
C ILE A 40 4.97 -7.49 7.56
N LYS A 41 3.93 -7.03 6.86
CA LYS A 41 2.86 -7.90 6.37
C LYS A 41 3.39 -8.98 5.43
N ALA A 42 4.26 -8.63 4.49
CA ALA A 42 4.87 -9.62 3.59
C ALA A 42 5.62 -10.72 4.34
N VAL A 43 6.30 -10.38 5.44
CA VAL A 43 6.93 -11.39 6.32
C VAL A 43 5.86 -12.25 7.02
N ALA A 44 4.79 -11.64 7.53
CA ALA A 44 3.68 -12.36 8.15
C ALA A 44 2.98 -13.33 7.19
N ASP A 45 2.79 -12.94 5.93
CA ASP A 45 2.18 -13.77 4.89
C ASP A 45 3.04 -15.02 4.58
N VAL A 46 4.36 -14.91 4.68
CA VAL A 46 5.29 -16.06 4.54
C VAL A 46 5.28 -16.96 5.78
N LEU A 47 5.11 -16.38 6.98
CA LEU A 47 5.02 -17.15 8.21
C LEU A 47 3.75 -18.02 8.28
N GLY A 48 2.66 -17.61 7.62
CA GLY A 48 1.40 -18.37 7.60
C GLY A 48 1.57 -19.82 7.11
N PRO A 49 2.03 -20.05 5.87
CA PRO A 49 2.31 -21.39 5.34
C PRO A 49 3.34 -22.16 6.17
N TYR A 50 4.33 -21.47 6.75
CA TYR A 50 5.34 -22.09 7.61
C TYR A 50 4.73 -22.65 8.90
N LEU A 51 3.79 -21.93 9.53
CA LEU A 51 3.07 -22.43 10.71
C LEU A 51 2.22 -23.66 10.40
N VAL A 52 1.53 -23.66 9.26
CA VAL A 52 0.73 -24.82 8.81
C VAL A 52 1.63 -26.04 8.54
N ALA A 53 2.81 -25.84 7.96
CA ALA A 53 3.78 -26.92 7.74
C ALA A 53 4.25 -27.56 9.06
N ILE A 54 4.49 -26.75 10.10
CA ILE A 54 4.85 -27.26 11.44
C ILE A 54 3.70 -28.08 12.05
N GLU A 55 2.46 -27.65 11.87
CA GLU A 55 1.28 -28.38 12.35
C GLU A 55 1.22 -29.79 11.75
N ILE A 56 1.43 -29.88 10.43
CA ILE A 56 1.42 -31.15 9.69
C ILE A 56 2.59 -32.05 10.11
N ASP A 57 3.82 -31.53 10.09
CA ASP A 57 5.04 -32.29 10.37
C ASP A 57 5.14 -32.77 11.83
N ARG A 58 4.40 -32.17 12.76
CA ARG A 58 4.47 -32.52 14.18
C ARG A 58 3.30 -33.35 14.69
N TYR A 59 2.08 -33.07 14.23
CA TYR A 59 0.88 -33.71 14.76
C TYR A 59 0.21 -34.69 13.80
N LEU A 60 0.38 -34.52 12.48
CA LEU A 60 -0.23 -35.39 11.47
C LEU A 60 0.73 -36.49 10.99
N VAL A 61 1.99 -36.14 10.72
CA VAL A 61 3.05 -37.08 10.31
C VAL A 61 4.32 -36.76 11.11
N PRO A 62 4.53 -37.37 12.29
CA PRO A 62 5.62 -36.97 13.18
C PRO A 62 6.99 -37.17 12.53
N VAL A 63 7.61 -36.09 12.08
CA VAL A 63 9.01 -36.07 11.63
C VAL A 63 9.86 -35.47 12.76
N PRO A 64 10.98 -36.09 13.18
CA PRO A 64 11.84 -35.50 14.21
C PRO A 64 12.54 -34.25 13.65
N ARG A 65 11.89 -33.09 13.81
CA ARG A 65 12.44 -31.77 13.51
C ARG A 65 12.31 -30.88 14.74
N SER A 66 13.42 -30.30 15.17
CA SER A 66 13.42 -29.24 16.19
C SER A 66 12.88 -27.97 15.57
N THR A 67 11.72 -27.49 16.01
CA THR A 67 11.17 -26.21 15.56
C THR A 67 11.47 -25.12 16.59
N PRO A 68 11.67 -23.86 16.17
CA PRO A 68 11.95 -22.76 17.11
C PRO A 68 10.81 -22.51 18.11
N PHE A 69 9.60 -23.03 17.84
CA PHE A 69 8.45 -22.93 18.72
C PHE A 69 8.35 -24.11 19.72
N ASP A 70 9.26 -25.08 19.70
CA ASP A 70 9.25 -26.27 20.58
C ASP A 70 9.10 -25.93 22.06
N SER A 71 9.59 -24.76 22.50
CA SER A 71 9.47 -24.29 23.87
C SER A 71 8.05 -23.85 24.28
N PHE A 72 7.19 -23.50 23.31
CA PHE A 72 5.81 -23.08 23.55
C PHE A 72 4.78 -24.20 23.31
N LEU A 73 5.18 -25.26 22.61
CA LEU A 73 4.32 -26.36 22.20
C LEU A 73 4.28 -27.47 23.27
N SER A 74 3.07 -27.80 23.73
CA SER A 74 2.87 -28.91 24.67
C SER A 74 3.05 -30.27 23.98
N ALA A 75 3.54 -31.27 24.73
CA ALA A 75 3.69 -32.66 24.28
C ALA A 75 2.35 -33.37 23.96
N ASN A 76 1.21 -32.85 24.45
CA ASN A 76 -0.11 -33.41 24.17
C ASN A 76 -0.61 -32.96 22.78
N PRO A 77 -0.97 -33.89 21.86
CA PRO A 77 -1.39 -33.57 20.50
C PRO A 77 -2.55 -32.57 20.41
N TYR A 78 -3.61 -32.78 21.20
CA TYR A 78 -4.80 -31.92 21.18
C TYR A 78 -4.51 -30.47 21.65
N VAL A 79 -3.66 -30.31 22.66
CA VAL A 79 -3.29 -28.99 23.20
C VAL A 79 -2.32 -28.27 22.26
N GLY A 80 -1.40 -29.03 21.66
CA GLY A 80 -0.43 -28.51 20.70
C GLY A 80 -1.06 -27.96 19.42
N ILE A 81 -2.02 -28.70 18.84
CA ILE A 81 -2.80 -28.23 17.69
C ILE A 81 -3.56 -26.95 18.06
N ALA A 82 -4.22 -26.92 19.23
CA ALA A 82 -4.94 -25.74 19.68
C ALA A 82 -4.03 -24.49 19.86
N GLN A 83 -2.80 -24.68 20.33
CA GLN A 83 -1.81 -23.59 20.45
C GLN A 83 -1.35 -23.07 19.09
N ILE A 84 -1.08 -23.95 18.11
CA ILE A 84 -0.74 -23.53 16.75
C ILE A 84 -1.91 -22.79 16.11
N ALA A 85 -3.13 -23.33 16.23
CA ALA A 85 -4.34 -22.68 15.71
C ALA A 85 -4.53 -21.28 16.32
N ALA A 86 -4.34 -21.13 17.63
CA ALA A 86 -4.40 -19.82 18.30
C ALA A 86 -3.30 -18.85 17.79
N MET A 87 -2.08 -19.34 17.60
CA MET A 87 -0.99 -18.55 17.04
C MET A 87 -1.27 -18.12 15.60
N TYR A 88 -1.84 -19.01 14.78
CA TYR A 88 -2.22 -18.73 13.40
C TYR A 88 -3.34 -17.68 13.32
N VAL A 89 -4.36 -17.78 14.19
CA VAL A 89 -5.40 -16.74 14.33
C VAL A 89 -4.77 -15.39 14.72
N GLY A 90 -3.81 -15.40 15.65
CA GLY A 90 -3.05 -14.20 16.03
C GLY A 90 -2.27 -13.60 14.86
N LEU A 91 -1.64 -14.44 14.03
CA LEU A 91 -0.92 -14.02 12.84
C LEU A 91 -1.85 -13.39 11.79
N ILE A 92 -3.03 -13.99 11.55
CA ILE A 92 -4.05 -13.43 10.67
C ILE A 92 -4.54 -12.08 11.20
N ALA A 93 -4.82 -11.98 12.50
CA ALA A 93 -5.27 -10.72 13.11
C ALA A 93 -4.21 -9.62 12.98
N LEU A 94 -2.93 -9.95 13.18
CA LEU A 94 -1.82 -9.05 12.96
C LEU A 94 -1.69 -8.63 11.49
N GLY A 95 -1.77 -9.58 10.56
CA GLY A 95 -1.74 -9.33 9.12
C GLY A 95 -2.87 -8.39 8.69
N PHE A 96 -4.09 -8.62 9.18
CA PHE A 96 -5.24 -7.74 8.96
C PHE A 96 -5.00 -6.32 9.48
N LEU A 97 -4.47 -6.18 10.70
CA LEU A 97 -4.16 -4.86 11.27
C LEU A 97 -3.11 -4.11 10.43
N LEU A 98 -2.05 -4.79 10.01
CA LEU A 98 -1.01 -4.20 9.17
C LEU A 98 -1.55 -3.76 7.81
N ASP A 99 -2.37 -4.59 7.18
CA ASP A 99 -3.01 -4.29 5.90
C ASP A 99 -3.99 -3.10 6.01
N TYR A 100 -4.77 -3.07 7.10
CA TYR A 100 -5.67 -1.96 7.41
C TYR A 100 -4.90 -0.65 7.59
N LEU A 101 -3.84 -0.65 8.42
CA LEU A 101 -3.02 0.55 8.64
C LEU A 101 -2.37 1.02 7.34
N GLN A 102 -1.79 0.10 6.57
CA GLN A 102 -1.19 0.39 5.28
C GLN A 102 -2.17 1.06 4.33
N THR A 103 -3.36 0.46 4.17
CA THR A 103 -4.41 0.96 3.27
C THR A 103 -4.92 2.31 3.75
N TYR A 104 -5.20 2.46 5.05
CA TYR A 104 -5.71 3.68 5.63
C TYR A 104 -4.75 4.86 5.41
N PHE A 105 -3.47 4.70 5.77
CA PHE A 105 -2.48 5.77 5.61
C PHE A 105 -2.18 6.08 4.14
N MET A 106 -2.17 5.06 3.27
CA MET A 106 -1.98 5.25 1.84
C MET A 106 -3.13 6.05 1.23
N GLN A 107 -4.38 5.68 1.55
CA GLN A 107 -5.57 6.40 1.08
C GLN A 107 -5.60 7.83 1.62
N TRP A 108 -5.32 8.02 2.91
CA TRP A 108 -5.28 9.34 3.52
C TRP A 108 -4.24 10.25 2.86
N ALA A 109 -3.01 9.74 2.65
CA ALA A 109 -1.97 10.49 1.94
C ALA A 109 -2.37 10.82 0.50
N GLY A 110 -2.97 9.87 -0.22
CA GLY A 110 -3.49 10.09 -1.57
C GLY A 110 -4.52 11.21 -1.62
N GLN A 111 -5.52 11.18 -0.74
CA GLN A 111 -6.56 12.21 -0.67
C GLN A 111 -5.99 13.59 -0.33
N MET A 112 -5.02 13.65 0.58
CA MET A 112 -4.37 14.92 0.93
C MET A 112 -3.55 15.50 -0.23
N VAL A 113 -2.81 14.66 -0.96
CA VAL A 113 -2.10 15.08 -2.18
C VAL A 113 -3.07 15.59 -3.24
N MET A 114 -4.18 14.88 -3.46
CA MET A 114 -5.25 15.30 -4.39
C MET A 114 -5.84 16.65 -4.01
N PHE A 115 -6.10 16.86 -2.71
CA PHE A 115 -6.60 18.12 -2.19
C PHE A 115 -5.64 19.28 -2.47
N ASP A 116 -4.34 19.07 -2.21
CA ASP A 116 -3.32 20.09 -2.45
C ASP A 116 -3.17 20.43 -3.95
N LEU A 117 -3.21 19.42 -4.82
CA LEU A 117 -3.20 19.61 -6.27
C LEU A 117 -4.39 20.44 -6.73
N ARG A 118 -5.61 20.07 -6.32
CA ARG A 118 -6.84 20.81 -6.64
C ARG A 118 -6.77 22.25 -6.14
N LYS A 119 -6.30 22.46 -4.91
CA LYS A 119 -6.14 23.78 -4.30
C LYS A 119 -5.15 24.64 -5.09
N GLN A 120 -4.04 24.07 -5.53
CA GLN A 120 -3.04 24.81 -6.30
C GLN A 120 -3.53 25.18 -7.70
N ILE A 121 -4.19 24.24 -8.40
CA ILE A 121 -4.77 24.51 -9.72
C ILE A 121 -5.85 25.59 -9.61
N PHE A 122 -6.74 25.47 -8.63
CA PHE A 122 -7.80 26.46 -8.40
C PHE A 122 -7.22 27.85 -8.12
N ARG A 123 -6.22 27.94 -7.25
CA ARG A 123 -5.51 29.21 -6.98
C ARG A 123 -4.86 29.77 -8.25
N HIS A 124 -4.25 28.92 -9.08
CA HIS A 124 -3.64 29.36 -10.33
C HIS A 124 -4.69 29.92 -11.29
N LEU A 125 -5.83 29.25 -11.45
CA LEU A 125 -6.94 29.74 -12.26
C LEU A 125 -7.41 31.12 -11.78
N GLN A 126 -7.63 31.31 -10.48
CA GLN A 126 -8.09 32.60 -9.93
C GLN A 126 -7.17 33.80 -10.26
N HIS A 127 -5.87 33.59 -10.47
CA HIS A 127 -4.92 34.65 -10.80
C HIS A 127 -4.73 34.84 -12.31
N MET A 128 -5.41 34.06 -13.16
CA MET A 128 -5.33 34.21 -14.62
C MET A 128 -6.13 35.43 -15.09
N HIS A 129 -5.62 36.07 -16.15
CA HIS A 129 -6.27 37.22 -16.78
C HIS A 129 -7.61 36.84 -17.42
N ILE A 130 -8.54 37.79 -17.48
CA ILE A 130 -9.90 37.58 -18.02
C ILE A 130 -9.87 37.01 -19.45
N GLY A 131 -8.98 37.50 -20.31
CA GLY A 131 -8.85 37.01 -21.70
C GLY A 131 -8.43 35.54 -21.83
N PHE A 132 -7.96 34.88 -20.76
CA PHE A 132 -7.74 33.44 -20.74
C PHE A 132 -9.06 32.66 -20.74
N TYR A 133 -10.07 33.18 -20.05
CA TYR A 133 -11.39 32.57 -19.91
C TYR A 133 -12.21 32.71 -21.19
N ASP A 134 -11.99 33.77 -21.98
CA ASP A 134 -12.62 33.93 -23.30
C ASP A 134 -12.14 32.86 -24.30
N LYS A 135 -10.92 32.35 -24.12
CA LYS A 135 -10.29 31.35 -25.02
C LYS A 135 -10.42 29.91 -24.52
N ASN A 136 -10.85 29.70 -23.27
CA ASN A 136 -10.93 28.38 -22.65
C ASN A 136 -12.33 28.17 -22.06
N PRO A 137 -13.16 27.29 -22.63
CA PRO A 137 -14.50 27.03 -22.12
C PRO A 137 -14.48 26.59 -20.66
N VAL A 138 -15.40 27.11 -19.84
CA VAL A 138 -15.50 26.81 -18.41
C VAL A 138 -15.60 25.31 -18.14
N GLY A 139 -16.33 24.56 -18.97
CA GLY A 139 -16.44 23.10 -18.85
C GLY A 139 -15.09 22.38 -18.92
N ARG A 140 -14.17 22.82 -19.80
CA ARG A 140 -12.81 22.25 -19.90
C ARG A 140 -12.00 22.52 -18.64
N LEU A 141 -12.17 23.71 -18.03
CA LEU A 141 -11.46 24.08 -16.80
C LEU A 141 -11.94 23.25 -15.61
N VAL A 142 -13.25 23.01 -15.50
CA VAL A 142 -13.82 22.15 -14.47
C VAL A 142 -13.31 20.72 -14.59
N THR A 143 -13.32 20.14 -15.80
CA THR A 143 -12.80 18.78 -16.04
C THR A 143 -11.33 18.66 -15.66
N ARG A 144 -10.48 19.67 -15.93
CA ARG A 144 -9.07 19.64 -15.51
C ARG A 144 -8.87 19.63 -13.99
N VAL A 145 -9.78 20.24 -13.23
CA VAL A 145 -9.67 20.29 -11.76
C VAL A 145 -10.23 19.00 -11.11
N THR A 146 -11.22 18.38 -11.75
CA THR A 146 -11.92 17.23 -11.16
C THR A 146 -11.45 15.88 -11.68
N SER A 147 -11.09 15.78 -12.97
CA SER A 147 -10.83 14.54 -13.68
C SER A 147 -9.36 14.33 -14.05
N ASP A 148 -8.60 15.41 -14.31
CA ASP A 148 -7.18 15.30 -14.66
C ASP A 148 -6.27 15.25 -13.42
N VAL A 149 -6.82 15.57 -12.24
CA VAL A 149 -6.18 15.38 -10.93
C VAL A 149 -6.60 14.03 -10.39
#